data_AF-A0A0D0BU56-F1
#
_entry.id   AF-A0A0D0BU56-F1
#
_cell.length_a   1.000
_cell.length_b   1.000
_cell.length_c   1.000
_cell.angle_alpha   90.00
_cell.angle_beta   90.00
_cell.angle_gamma   90.00
#
_symmetry.space_group_name_H-M   'P 1'
#
loop_
_entity.id
_entity.type
_entity.pdbx_description
1 polymer ?
#
loop_
_entity_poly.entity_id
_entity_poly.type
_entity_poly.pdbx_seq_one_letter_code
_entity_poly.pdbx_strand_id
1 'polypeptide(L)'
;LDWVGQSSEFNSCLPADIISYAAPPCALPLLSEDEIQTAISSLRSIVAVGFASKLYTLLENTNTPRFAHCRLHLPCIAFRVTEVKRRRGQATNFAYGVKADGLQDLVVTTDETLIQFSRARPTQQVFFLVRPWDQEELSVDSEAHSRSLRLMVHLGQPFGALLLAQQRVGEYKRIASDHNIIAQVRDIAAIDNMDIRTLDIL
;
A
#
# COMPACT_ATOMS: atom_id res chain seq x y z
N LEU A 1 6.45 -8.29 -3.90
CA LEU A 1 7.78 -7.84 -3.40
C LEU A 1 7.69 -7.70 -1.89
N ASP A 2 8.42 -8.53 -1.15
CA ASP A 2 8.51 -8.41 0.30
C ASP A 2 9.68 -7.46 0.59
N TRP A 3 9.40 -6.28 1.12
CA TRP A 3 10.39 -5.22 1.33
C TRP A 3 10.89 -5.20 2.78
N VAL A 4 10.97 -6.37 3.40
CA VAL A 4 11.32 -6.53 4.82
C VAL A 4 12.83 -6.56 4.97
N GLY A 5 13.36 -5.67 5.81
CA GLY A 5 14.78 -5.59 6.11
C GLY A 5 15.44 -4.27 5.72
N GLN A 6 16.74 -4.22 5.97
CA GLN A 6 17.58 -3.03 5.84
C GLN A 6 17.71 -2.57 4.39
N SER A 7 17.74 -1.24 4.22
CA SER A 7 17.82 -0.61 2.92
C SER A 7 19.26 -0.33 2.49
N SER A 8 19.51 -0.40 1.19
CA SER A 8 20.77 -0.01 0.58
C SER A 8 20.97 1.51 0.66
N GLU A 9 22.23 1.93 0.73
CA GLU A 9 22.61 3.33 0.58
C GLU A 9 22.33 3.88 -0.83
N PHE A 10 22.21 3.01 -1.83
CA PHE A 10 21.97 3.39 -3.22
C PHE A 10 20.50 3.62 -3.53
N ASN A 11 19.62 2.71 -3.11
CA ASN A 11 18.18 2.89 -3.21
C ASN A 11 17.46 2.25 -2.01
N SER A 12 16.51 2.95 -1.40
CA SER A 12 15.83 2.44 -0.19
C SER A 12 14.96 1.21 -0.45
N CYS A 13 14.56 1.02 -1.70
CA CYS A 13 13.94 -0.18 -2.26
C CYS A 13 14.98 -1.14 -2.85
N LEU A 14 16.19 -1.22 -2.31
CA LEU A 14 17.11 -2.33 -2.58
C LEU A 14 17.65 -2.86 -1.26
N PRO A 15 17.85 -4.18 -1.12
CA PRO A 15 18.43 -4.73 0.10
C PRO A 15 19.84 -4.18 0.31
N ALA A 16 20.21 -3.96 1.58
CA ALA A 16 21.53 -3.45 1.95
C ALA A 16 22.68 -4.35 1.48
N ASP A 17 22.43 -5.67 1.47
CA ASP A 17 23.36 -6.69 1.04
C ASP A 17 22.86 -7.38 -0.24
N ILE A 18 23.70 -8.22 -0.86
CA ILE A 18 23.35 -9.03 -2.05
C ILE A 18 22.26 -10.09 -1.72
N ILE A 19 21.88 -10.21 -0.45
CA ILE A 19 20.80 -11.09 0.01
C ILE A 19 19.47 -10.43 -0.36
N SER A 20 18.63 -11.15 -1.09
CA SER A 20 17.26 -10.71 -1.36
C SER A 20 16.54 -10.39 -0.05
N TYR A 21 15.62 -9.43 -0.06
CA TYR A 21 14.74 -9.23 1.08
C TYR A 21 14.09 -10.55 1.49
N ALA A 22 13.91 -10.74 2.80
CA ALA A 22 13.17 -11.89 3.28
C ALA A 22 11.82 -11.89 2.58
N ALA A 23 11.40 -13.05 2.07
CA ALA A 23 10.04 -13.28 1.62
C ALA A 23 9.33 -14.03 2.75
N PRO A 24 8.70 -13.35 3.73
CA PRO A 24 7.86 -14.03 4.68
C PRO A 24 6.78 -14.78 3.88
N PRO A 25 6.33 -15.96 4.34
CA PRO A 25 5.18 -16.59 3.73
C PRO A 25 4.03 -15.59 3.71
N CYS A 26 3.68 -15.13 2.50
CA CYS A 26 2.55 -14.23 2.27
C CYS A 26 1.26 -14.99 2.58
N ALA A 27 0.89 -15.04 3.86
CA ALA A 27 -0.40 -15.51 4.32
C ALA A 27 -1.39 -14.34 4.34
N LEU A 28 -1.53 -13.64 3.22
CA LEU A 28 -2.70 -12.78 3.05
C LEU A 28 -3.87 -13.71 2.73
N PRO A 29 -4.95 -13.71 3.53
CA PRO A 29 -6.11 -14.52 3.23
C PRO A 29 -6.66 -14.07 1.87
N LEU A 30 -6.49 -14.91 0.85
CA LEU A 30 -7.18 -14.75 -0.41
C LEU A 30 -8.59 -15.30 -0.23
N LEU A 31 -9.60 -14.50 -0.58
CA LEU A 31 -10.96 -15.00 -0.68
C LEU A 31 -11.02 -16.14 -1.72
N SER A 32 -11.78 -17.18 -1.40
CA SER A 32 -12.19 -18.20 -2.37
C SER A 32 -13.09 -17.61 -3.47
N GLU A 33 -13.25 -18.30 -4.59
CA GLU A 33 -14.10 -17.79 -5.69
C GLU A 33 -15.55 -17.59 -5.25
N ASP A 34 -16.08 -18.48 -4.41
CA ASP A 34 -17.45 -18.36 -3.88
C ASP A 34 -17.60 -17.13 -2.97
N GLU A 35 -16.59 -16.81 -2.17
CA GLU A 35 -16.55 -15.61 -1.34
C GLU A 35 -16.40 -14.34 -2.20
N ILE A 36 -15.58 -14.39 -3.24
CA ILE A 36 -15.45 -13.30 -4.23
C ILE A 36 -16.80 -13.04 -4.89
N GLN A 37 -17.49 -14.09 -5.36
CA GLN A 37 -18.77 -13.96 -6.03
C GLN A 37 -19.87 -13.43 -5.09
N THR A 38 -19.82 -13.83 -3.82
CA THR A 38 -20.69 -13.30 -2.76
C THR A 38 -20.41 -11.82 -2.52
N ALA A 39 -19.14 -11.42 -2.44
CA ALA A 39 -18.74 -10.02 -2.27
C ALA A 39 -19.14 -9.15 -3.47
N ILE A 40 -18.97 -9.65 -4.71
CA ILE A 40 -19.42 -9.00 -5.94
C ILE A 40 -20.94 -8.80 -5.90
N SER A 41 -21.70 -9.81 -5.48
CA SER A 41 -23.16 -9.72 -5.38
C SER A 41 -23.60 -8.64 -4.40
N SER A 42 -22.91 -8.52 -3.26
CA SER A 42 -23.13 -7.44 -2.29
C SER A 42 -22.76 -6.07 -2.88
N LEU A 43 -21.59 -5.95 -3.52
CA LEU A 43 -21.08 -4.71 -4.13
C LEU A 43 -22.01 -4.14 -5.19
N ARG A 44 -22.66 -4.99 -6.00
CA ARG A 44 -23.63 -4.55 -7.02
C ARG A 44 -24.78 -3.71 -6.45
N SER A 45 -25.12 -3.90 -5.18
CA SER A 45 -26.18 -3.13 -4.51
C SER A 45 -25.70 -1.82 -3.88
N ILE A 46 -24.38 -1.68 -3.66
CA ILE A 46 -23.78 -0.57 -2.90
C ILE A 46 -23.04 0.39 -3.83
N VAL A 47 -22.33 -0.13 -4.83
CA VAL A 47 -21.43 0.64 -5.69
C VAL A 47 -22.11 0.98 -7.00
N ALA A 48 -21.97 2.23 -7.42
CA ALA A 48 -22.29 2.62 -8.79
C ALA A 48 -21.39 1.85 -9.75
N VAL A 49 -21.95 0.96 -10.56
CA VAL A 49 -21.23 0.17 -11.60
C VAL A 49 -20.26 1.03 -12.43
N GLY A 50 -20.63 2.28 -12.71
CA GLY A 50 -19.77 3.23 -13.43
C GLY A 50 -18.49 3.62 -12.68
N PHE A 51 -18.46 3.60 -11.35
CA PHE A 51 -17.26 3.84 -10.55
C PHE A 51 -16.25 2.70 -10.71
N ALA A 52 -16.70 1.45 -10.53
CA ALA A 52 -15.85 0.26 -10.66
C ALA A 52 -15.15 0.23 -12.04
N SER A 53 -15.92 0.50 -13.10
CA SER A 53 -15.39 0.55 -14.47
C SER A 53 -14.39 1.69 -14.67
N LYS A 54 -14.66 2.89 -14.16
CA LYS A 54 -13.71 4.02 -14.24
C LYS A 54 -12.40 3.73 -13.52
N LEU A 55 -12.49 3.14 -12.32
CA LEU A 55 -11.31 2.76 -11.53
C LEU A 55 -10.48 1.71 -12.25
N TYR A 56 -11.14 0.69 -12.81
CA TYR A 56 -10.48 -0.34 -13.63
C TYR A 56 -9.71 0.29 -14.78
N THR A 57 -10.36 1.13 -15.60
CA THR A 57 -9.70 1.81 -16.72
C THR A 57 -8.56 2.71 -16.26
N LEU A 58 -8.70 3.40 -15.12
CA LEU A 58 -7.63 4.24 -14.58
C LEU A 58 -6.39 3.40 -14.22
N LEU A 59 -6.59 2.27 -13.53
CA LEU A 59 -5.51 1.37 -13.12
C LEU A 59 -4.91 0.60 -14.30
N GLU A 60 -5.70 0.19 -15.28
CA GLU A 60 -5.25 -0.43 -16.52
C GLU A 60 -4.31 0.50 -17.32
N ASN A 61 -4.59 1.80 -17.31
CA ASN A 61 -3.78 2.80 -18.00
C ASN A 61 -2.57 3.32 -17.17
N THR A 62 -2.37 2.82 -15.95
CA THR A 62 -1.14 3.15 -15.21
C THR A 62 0.05 2.41 -15.80
N ASN A 63 1.21 3.08 -15.83
CA ASN A 63 2.46 2.44 -16.27
C ASN A 63 2.80 1.24 -15.39
N THR A 64 3.68 0.37 -15.86
CA THR A 64 4.25 -0.69 -15.02
C THR A 64 5.35 -0.13 -14.11
N PRO A 65 5.58 -0.76 -12.94
CA PRO A 65 6.74 -0.46 -12.11
C PRO A 65 8.03 -0.58 -12.92
N ARG A 66 8.92 0.41 -12.81
CA ARG A 66 10.21 0.38 -13.51
C ARG A 66 11.32 1.00 -12.69
N PHE A 67 12.52 0.46 -12.82
CA PHE A 67 13.71 1.01 -12.21
C PHE A 67 14.54 1.74 -13.28
N ALA A 68 14.79 3.03 -13.10
CA ALA A 68 15.58 3.85 -14.01
C ALA A 68 16.28 4.98 -13.23
N HIS A 69 17.48 5.37 -13.65
CA HIS A 69 18.23 6.47 -13.01
C HIS A 69 18.34 6.33 -11.48
N CYS A 70 18.58 5.11 -11.00
CA CYS A 70 18.69 4.78 -9.58
C CYS A 70 17.40 5.04 -8.78
N ARG A 71 16.25 5.13 -9.45
CA ARG A 71 14.93 5.36 -8.87
C ARG A 71 13.99 4.24 -9.24
N LEU A 72 13.17 3.83 -8.28
CA LEU A 72 12.00 3.02 -8.54
C LEU A 72 10.83 3.96 -8.84
N HIS A 73 10.40 3.97 -10.10
CA HIS A 73 9.12 4.57 -10.48
C HIS A 73 8.02 3.58 -10.14
N LEU A 74 7.27 3.87 -9.09
CA LEU A 74 6.26 2.96 -8.55
C LEU A 74 4.85 3.52 -8.76
N PRO A 75 4.09 2.98 -9.74
CA PRO A 75 2.65 3.09 -9.75
C PRO A 75 2.08 2.49 -8.47
N CYS A 76 1.24 3.23 -7.77
CA CYS A 76 0.67 2.80 -6.51
C CYS A 76 -0.64 3.51 -6.18
N ILE A 77 -1.36 2.91 -5.23
CA ILE A 77 -2.46 3.57 -4.54
C ILE A 77 -1.89 4.12 -3.23
N ALA A 78 -1.95 5.44 -3.05
CA ALA A 78 -1.34 6.12 -1.92
C ALA A 78 -2.37 6.50 -0.85
N PHE A 79 -2.04 6.18 0.40
CA PHE A 79 -2.85 6.50 1.58
C PHE A 79 -2.05 7.44 2.48
N ARG A 80 -2.50 8.68 2.60
CA ARG A 80 -1.80 9.69 3.39
C ARG A 80 -1.84 9.32 4.87
N VAL A 81 -0.67 9.22 5.48
CA VAL A 81 -0.57 8.98 6.93
C VAL A 81 -0.91 10.28 7.67
N THR A 82 -1.82 10.19 8.62
CA THR A 82 -2.33 11.32 9.40
C THR A 82 -1.92 11.28 10.87
N GLU A 83 -1.44 10.14 11.34
CA GLU A 83 -0.94 9.99 12.70
C GLU A 83 0.15 8.91 12.77
N VAL A 84 1.23 9.23 13.47
CA VAL A 84 2.28 8.30 13.88
C VAL A 84 2.55 8.53 15.36
N LYS A 85 2.28 7.52 16.19
CA LYS A 85 2.51 7.56 17.64
C LYS A 85 3.31 6.36 18.09
N ARG A 86 4.38 6.61 18.84
CA ARG A 86 5.17 5.53 19.41
C ARG A 86 4.38 4.83 20.50
N ARG A 87 4.25 3.51 20.39
CA ARG A 87 3.72 2.67 21.47
C ARG A 87 4.84 2.39 22.46
N ARG A 88 4.56 2.46 23.76
CA ARG A 88 5.53 2.04 24.78
C ARG A 88 5.56 0.52 24.81
N GLY A 89 6.74 -0.06 24.67
CA GLY A 89 6.99 -1.50 24.73
C GLY A 89 8.39 -1.80 25.25
N GLN A 90 8.61 -3.04 25.68
CA GLN A 90 9.90 -3.55 26.19
C GLN A 90 10.83 -4.09 25.08
N ALA A 91 10.39 -4.09 23.82
CA ALA A 91 11.13 -4.64 22.69
C ALA A 91 12.32 -3.76 22.29
N THR A 92 13.33 -4.39 21.67
CA THR A 92 14.49 -3.73 21.05
C THR A 92 14.08 -2.78 19.92
N ASN A 93 12.98 -3.10 19.22
CA ASN A 93 12.51 -2.38 18.04
C ASN A 93 11.36 -1.44 18.40
N PHE A 94 11.22 -0.34 17.66
CA PHE A 94 10.18 0.65 17.92
C PHE A 94 8.85 0.26 17.27
N ALA A 95 7.80 0.12 18.08
CA ALA A 95 6.44 -0.07 17.59
C ALA A 95 5.72 1.28 17.48
N TYR A 96 5.16 1.58 16.30
CA TYR A 96 4.37 2.78 16.04
C TYR A 96 2.94 2.41 15.68
N GLY A 97 1.97 3.05 16.35
CA GLY A 97 0.60 3.11 15.85
C GLY A 97 0.53 4.10 14.70
N VAL A 98 0.04 3.65 13.55
CA VAL A 98 -0.05 4.43 12.32
C VAL A 98 -1.50 4.50 11.88
N LYS A 99 -1.97 5.71 11.56
CA LYS A 99 -3.29 5.94 10.96
C LYS A 99 -3.12 6.63 9.62
N ALA A 100 -3.86 6.15 8.61
CA ALA A 100 -3.90 6.75 7.30
C ALA A 100 -5.33 6.94 6.82
N ASP A 101 -5.53 7.93 5.95
CA ASP A 101 -6.83 8.17 5.34
C ASP A 101 -7.23 6.95 4.51
N GLY A 102 -8.49 6.49 4.66
CA GLY A 102 -9.02 5.33 3.95
C GLY A 102 -8.60 3.96 4.48
N LEU A 103 -7.65 3.87 5.41
CA LEU A 103 -7.19 2.60 5.98
C LEU A 103 -7.71 2.36 7.41
N GLN A 104 -7.69 1.09 7.83
CA GLN A 104 -7.79 0.71 9.23
C GLN A 104 -6.51 1.09 9.98
N ASP A 105 -6.62 1.34 11.28
CA ASP A 105 -5.47 1.66 12.13
C ASP A 105 -4.54 0.42 12.21
N LEU A 106 -3.23 0.62 12.03
CA LEU A 106 -2.25 -0.46 12.03
C LEU A 106 -1.05 -0.18 12.93
N VAL A 107 -0.19 -1.19 13.07
CA VAL A 107 1.07 -1.10 13.82
C VAL A 107 2.22 -1.42 12.88
N VAL A 108 3.24 -0.58 12.91
CA VAL A 108 4.50 -0.78 12.18
C VAL A 108 5.62 -0.96 13.19
N THR A 109 6.47 -1.97 12.99
CA THR A 109 7.68 -2.20 13.75
C THR A 109 8.90 -1.88 12.90
N THR A 110 9.78 -1.05 13.43
CA THR A 110 10.98 -0.61 12.74
C THR A 110 12.07 -0.26 13.74
N ASP A 111 13.32 -0.44 13.34
CA ASP A 111 14.50 0.06 14.04
C ASP A 111 14.72 1.57 13.82
N GLU A 112 14.04 2.16 12.83
CA GLU A 112 14.14 3.60 12.55
C GLU A 112 13.29 4.43 13.53
N THR A 113 13.83 5.56 13.98
CA THR A 113 13.05 6.51 14.78
C THR A 113 12.16 7.36 13.88
N LEU A 114 10.85 7.20 14.00
CA LEU A 114 9.87 7.99 13.25
C LEU A 114 9.48 9.26 14.00
N ILE A 115 9.36 10.36 13.26
CA ILE A 115 8.78 11.60 13.78
C ILE A 115 7.34 11.32 14.20
N GLN A 116 7.01 11.63 15.46
CA GLN A 116 5.66 11.46 15.97
C GLN A 116 4.82 12.68 15.64
N PHE A 117 3.64 12.46 15.10
CA PHE A 117 2.72 13.53 14.73
C PHE A 117 1.28 13.05 14.79
N SER A 118 0.35 14.00 14.78
CA SER A 118 -1.08 13.76 14.65
C SER A 118 -1.73 14.93 13.95
N ARG A 119 -3.02 14.83 13.62
CA ARG A 119 -3.77 15.98 13.07
C ARG A 119 -3.74 17.22 13.97
N ALA A 120 -3.67 17.04 15.29
CA ALA A 120 -3.57 18.15 16.26
C ALA A 120 -2.15 18.72 16.38
N ARG A 121 -1.14 17.97 15.97
CA ARG A 121 0.29 18.35 15.99
C ARG A 121 0.93 17.89 14.68
N PRO A 122 0.71 18.62 13.58
CA PRO A 122 1.16 18.20 12.27
C PRO A 122 2.68 18.28 12.16
N THR A 123 3.22 17.44 11.29
CA THR A 123 4.63 17.51 10.86
C THR A 123 4.71 18.20 9.50
N GLN A 124 5.87 18.77 9.17
CA GLN A 124 6.16 19.26 7.83
C GLN A 124 6.45 18.12 6.84
N GLN A 125 6.93 16.98 7.33
CA GLN A 125 7.25 15.83 6.49
C GLN A 125 6.00 15.02 6.15
N VAL A 126 5.78 14.72 4.87
CA VAL A 126 4.64 13.92 4.42
C VAL A 126 5.00 12.44 4.42
N PHE A 127 4.08 11.61 4.92
CA PHE A 127 4.21 10.16 4.92
C PHE A 127 3.04 9.51 4.19
N PHE A 128 3.34 8.43 3.47
CA PHE A 128 2.34 7.62 2.77
C PHE A 128 2.50 6.15 3.14
N LEU A 129 1.38 5.46 3.32
CA LEU A 129 1.32 4.03 3.11
C LEU A 129 0.89 3.81 1.67
N VAL A 130 1.63 3.00 0.92
CA VAL A 130 1.28 2.75 -0.48
C VAL A 130 1.06 1.26 -0.73
N ARG A 131 0.04 0.96 -1.53
CA ARG A 131 -0.14 -0.34 -2.17
C ARG A 131 0.56 -0.28 -3.53
N PRO A 132 1.69 -0.98 -3.74
CA PRO A 132 2.27 -1.15 -5.06
C PRO A 132 1.21 -1.68 -6.03
N TRP A 133 1.16 -1.11 -7.23
CA TRP A 133 0.25 -1.57 -8.28
C TRP A 133 1.03 -2.25 -9.39
N ASP A 134 0.55 -3.43 -9.80
CA ASP A 134 1.05 -4.16 -10.96
C ASP A 134 -0.11 -4.65 -11.83
N GLN A 135 0.05 -4.56 -13.14
CA GLN A 135 -0.97 -4.94 -14.11
C GLN A 135 -1.22 -6.46 -14.12
N GLU A 136 -0.30 -7.27 -13.57
CA GLU A 136 -0.52 -8.71 -13.38
C GLU A 136 -1.75 -9.00 -12.48
N GLU A 137 -2.16 -8.07 -11.62
CA GLU A 137 -3.40 -8.20 -10.83
C GLU A 137 -4.69 -8.13 -11.68
N LEU A 138 -4.61 -7.69 -12.95
CA LEU A 138 -5.76 -7.54 -13.84
C LEU A 138 -6.06 -8.78 -14.71
N SER A 139 -5.20 -9.81 -14.70
CA SER A 139 -5.31 -10.94 -15.62
C SER A 139 -6.27 -12.04 -15.11
N VAL A 140 -7.58 -11.87 -15.33
CA VAL A 140 -8.54 -12.99 -15.27
C VAL A 140 -9.56 -12.92 -16.39
N ASP A 141 -9.73 -14.04 -17.09
CA ASP A 141 -10.57 -14.27 -18.26
C ASP A 141 -12.08 -14.28 -17.95
N SER A 142 -12.59 -13.17 -17.40
CA SER A 142 -14.01 -12.96 -17.09
C SER A 142 -14.60 -11.78 -17.87
N GLU A 143 -15.92 -11.66 -17.97
CA GLU A 143 -16.56 -10.52 -18.64
C GLU A 143 -16.12 -9.18 -17.99
N ALA A 144 -15.96 -8.12 -18.79
CA ALA A 144 -15.40 -6.83 -18.35
C ALA A 144 -16.08 -6.24 -17.10
N HIS A 145 -17.39 -6.41 -16.97
CA HIS A 145 -18.14 -5.96 -15.80
C HIS A 145 -17.79 -6.75 -14.53
N SER A 146 -17.63 -8.07 -14.67
CA SER A 146 -17.13 -8.95 -13.59
C SER A 146 -15.71 -8.57 -13.17
N ARG A 147 -14.83 -8.25 -14.13
CA ARG A 147 -13.43 -7.83 -13.87
C ARG A 147 -13.36 -6.58 -12.98
N SER A 148 -14.15 -5.55 -13.28
CA SER A 148 -14.14 -4.29 -12.50
C SER A 148 -14.61 -4.46 -11.05
N LEU A 149 -15.64 -5.28 -10.81
CA LEU A 149 -16.13 -5.55 -9.45
C LEU A 149 -15.18 -6.48 -8.69
N ARG A 150 -14.59 -7.46 -9.37
CA ARG A 150 -13.57 -8.35 -8.79
C ARG A 150 -12.33 -7.55 -8.36
N LEU A 151 -11.91 -6.58 -9.16
CA LEU A 151 -10.87 -5.62 -8.78
C LEU A 151 -11.23 -4.89 -7.49
N MET A 152 -12.46 -4.36 -7.35
CA MET A 152 -12.88 -3.70 -6.11
C MET A 152 -12.86 -4.62 -4.88
N VAL A 153 -13.25 -5.89 -5.04
CA VAL A 153 -13.13 -6.88 -3.96
C VAL A 153 -11.66 -7.04 -3.56
N HIS A 154 -10.76 -7.21 -4.53
CA HIS A 154 -9.31 -7.32 -4.28
C HIS A 154 -8.72 -6.06 -3.66
N LEU A 155 -9.23 -4.87 -4.00
CA LEU A 155 -8.82 -3.60 -3.40
C LEU A 155 -9.23 -3.47 -1.92
N GLY A 156 -10.32 -4.13 -1.52
CA GLY A 156 -10.75 -4.20 -0.13
C GLY A 156 -10.02 -5.24 0.74
N GLN A 157 -9.30 -6.18 0.11
CA GLN A 157 -8.54 -7.19 0.85
C GLN A 157 -7.31 -6.58 1.56
N PRO A 158 -6.84 -7.21 2.65
CA PRO A 158 -5.56 -6.85 3.24
C PRO A 158 -4.43 -6.97 2.21
N PHE A 159 -3.48 -6.03 2.23
CA PHE A 159 -2.37 -5.96 1.28
C PHE A 159 -1.06 -5.62 1.98
N GLY A 160 0.05 -6.03 1.35
CA GLY A 160 1.39 -5.62 1.75
C GLY A 160 1.66 -4.17 1.36
N ALA A 161 1.86 -3.31 2.35
CA ALA A 161 2.08 -1.88 2.16
C ALA A 161 3.56 -1.49 2.31
N LEU A 162 3.92 -0.38 1.68
CA LEU A 162 5.18 0.32 1.91
C LEU A 162 4.94 1.61 2.68
N LEU A 163 5.73 1.84 3.73
CA LEU A 163 5.77 3.14 4.39
C LEU A 163 6.82 4.02 3.72
N LEU A 164 6.38 5.12 3.12
CA LEU A 164 7.21 6.09 2.43
C LEU A 164 7.21 7.42 3.16
N ALA A 165 8.39 8.02 3.29
CA ALA A 165 8.57 9.37 3.78
C ALA A 165 9.03 10.27 2.64
N GLN A 166 8.34 11.38 2.43
CA GLN A 166 8.74 12.37 1.45
C GLN A 166 10.04 13.06 1.92
N GLN A 167 11.05 13.07 1.05
CA GLN A 167 12.33 13.75 1.30
C GLN A 167 12.32 15.14 0.69
N ARG A 168 11.86 15.23 -0.57
CA ARG A 168 11.72 16.47 -1.34
C ARG A 168 10.46 16.38 -2.20
N VAL A 169 10.10 17.49 -2.85
CA VAL A 169 8.94 17.49 -3.75
C VAL A 169 9.14 16.43 -4.83
N GLY A 170 8.23 15.45 -4.89
CA GLY A 170 8.29 14.33 -5.83
C GLY A 170 9.23 13.17 -5.47
N GLU A 171 10.01 13.25 -4.39
CA GLU A 171 11.00 12.23 -4.02
C GLU A 171 10.68 11.58 -2.68
N TYR A 172 10.63 10.26 -2.68
CA TYR A 172 10.23 9.46 -1.53
C TYR A 172 11.34 8.50 -1.14
N LYS A 173 11.45 8.24 0.16
CA LYS A 173 12.31 7.20 0.71
C LYS A 173 11.44 6.19 1.45
N ARG A 174 11.68 4.91 1.21
CA ARG A 174 11.09 3.83 2.00
C ARG A 174 11.68 3.84 3.41
N ILE A 175 10.80 3.72 4.39
CA ILE A 175 11.17 3.47 5.78
C ILE A 175 11.31 1.95 5.95
N ALA A 176 12.46 1.50 6.48
CA ALA A 176 12.67 0.09 6.73
C ALA A 176 11.67 -0.44 7.76
N SER A 177 11.20 -1.67 7.58
CA SER A 177 10.32 -2.37 8.50
C SER A 177 10.88 -3.75 8.76
N ASP A 178 10.75 -4.21 10.00
CA ASP A 178 11.27 -5.51 10.43
C ASP A 178 10.33 -6.65 10.02
N HIS A 179 9.07 -6.31 9.74
CA HIS A 179 8.02 -7.24 9.34
C HIS A 179 7.20 -6.66 8.18
N ASN A 180 6.42 -7.51 7.51
CA ASN A 180 5.46 -7.08 6.50
C ASN A 180 4.45 -6.10 7.11
N ILE A 181 4.30 -4.93 6.50
CA ILE A 181 3.27 -3.97 6.88
C ILE A 181 1.99 -4.41 6.18
N ILE A 182 1.05 -4.96 6.94
CA ILE A 182 -0.25 -5.36 6.39
C ILE A 182 -1.26 -4.25 6.65
N ALA A 183 -1.76 -3.66 5.58
CA ALA A 183 -2.80 -2.64 5.62
C ALA A 183 -4.11 -3.17 5.03
N GLN A 184 -5.23 -2.59 5.44
CA GLN A 184 -6.53 -2.92 4.88
C GLN A 184 -7.37 -1.65 4.73
N VAL A 185 -8.08 -1.55 3.62
CA VAL A 185 -9.04 -0.46 3.39
C VAL A 185 -10.18 -0.58 4.39
N ARG A 186 -10.63 0.56 4.93
CA ARG A 186 -11.65 0.59 5.98
C ARG A 186 -13.01 0.14 5.48
N ASP A 187 -13.44 0.68 4.35
CA ASP A 187 -14.73 0.41 3.73
C ASP A 187 -14.69 0.72 2.23
N ILE A 188 -15.77 0.38 1.53
CA ILE A 188 -15.90 0.61 0.09
C ILE A 188 -15.92 2.11 -0.24
N ALA A 189 -16.45 2.97 0.64
CA ALA A 189 -16.47 4.42 0.42
C ALA A 189 -15.06 5.02 0.42
N ALA A 190 -14.11 4.41 1.13
CA ALA A 190 -12.70 4.76 1.05
C ALA A 190 -12.04 4.39 -0.29
N ILE A 191 -12.63 3.46 -1.06
CA ILE A 191 -12.18 3.10 -2.41
C ILE A 191 -12.54 4.21 -3.42
N ASP A 192 -13.67 4.89 -3.22
CA ASP A 192 -14.21 5.90 -4.14
C ASP A 192 -13.28 7.11 -4.37
N ASN A 193 -12.35 7.37 -3.45
CA ASN A 193 -11.38 8.47 -3.52
C ASN A 193 -9.92 7.99 -3.44
N MET A 194 -9.64 6.80 -3.97
CA MET A 194 -8.26 6.29 -4.02
C MET A 194 -7.34 7.22 -4.80
N ASP A 195 -6.24 7.57 -4.17
CA ASP A 195 -5.23 8.46 -4.73
C ASP A 195 -4.20 7.63 -5.50
N ILE A 196 -4.46 7.43 -6.78
CA ILE A 196 -3.58 6.67 -7.68
C ILE A 196 -2.46 7.58 -8.19
N ARG A 197 -1.21 7.20 -7.94
CA ARG A 197 -0.02 7.99 -8.28
C ARG A 197 1.09 7.12 -8.84
N THR A 198 2.06 7.77 -9.47
CA THR A 198 3.39 7.20 -9.67
C THR A 198 4.36 7.97 -8.78
N LEU A 199 5.03 7.27 -7.87
CA LEU A 199 5.99 7.86 -6.94
C LEU A 199 7.41 7.45 -7.33
N ASP A 200 8.33 8.40 -7.23
CA ASP A 200 9.76 8.14 -7.44
C ASP A 200 10.42 7.84 -6.10
N ILE A 201 10.86 6.60 -5.93
CA ILE A 201 11.47 6.12 -4.69
C ILE A 201 12.99 6.04 -4.86
N LEU A 202 13.67 6.78 -3.99
CA LEU A 202 15.12 6.78 -3.77
C LEU A 202 15.47 5.90 -2.60
#